data_AF-A0A959I2S9-F1
#
_entry.id   AF-A0A959I2S9-F1
#
_cell.length_a   1.000
_cell.length_b   1.000
_cell.length_c   1.000
_cell.angle_alpha   90.00
_cell.angle_beta   90.00
_cell.angle_gamma   90.00
#
_symmetry.space_group_name_H-M   'P 1'
#
loop_
_entity.id
_entity.type
_entity.pdbx_description
1 polymer ?
#
loop_
_entity_poly.entity_id
_entity_poly.type
_entity_poly.pdbx_seq_one_letter_code
_entity_poly.pdbx_strand_id
1 'polypeptide(L)' 'PDYLQAVFSLYVIDGYKHDEISAMIGITVSASKWRLAKARELLQVALEPYYNNNKGQSA' A
#
# COMPACT_ATOMS: atom_id res chain seq x y z
N PRO A 1 -6.92 1.93 -7.63
CA PRO A 1 -6.16 1.71 -8.89
C PRO A 1 -5.31 0.46 -8.82
N ASP A 2 -5.43 -0.40 -9.82
CA ASP A 2 -4.87 -1.76 -9.81
C ASP A 2 -3.34 -1.75 -9.69
N TYR A 3 -2.68 -0.77 -10.29
CA TYR A 3 -1.23 -0.62 -10.24
C TYR A 3 -0.68 -0.30 -8.84
N LEU A 4 -1.49 0.29 -7.95
CA LEU A 4 -1.12 0.53 -6.55
C LEU A 4 -1.27 -0.75 -5.74
N GLN A 5 -2.37 -1.48 -5.97
CA GLN A 5 -2.68 -2.74 -5.29
C GLN A 5 -1.66 -3.84 -5.63
N ALA A 6 -1.24 -3.94 -6.88
CA ALA A 6 -0.23 -4.90 -7.31
C ALA A 6 1.10 -4.70 -6.56
N VAL A 7 1.60 -3.46 -6.53
CA VAL A 7 2.86 -3.13 -5.81
C VAL A 7 2.72 -3.34 -4.31
N PHE A 8 1.58 -2.97 -3.72
CA PHE A 8 1.33 -3.21 -2.31
C PHE A 8 1.33 -4.71 -1.97
N SER A 9 0.66 -5.53 -2.76
CA SER A 9 0.56 -6.98 -2.55
C SER A 9 1.94 -7.62 -2.65
N LEU A 10 2.67 -7.35 -3.74
CA LEU A 10 4.01 -7.90 -3.95
C LEU A 10 4.99 -7.50 -2.85
N TYR A 11 4.92 -6.27 -2.34
CA TYR A 11 5.85 -5.80 -1.31
C TYR A 11 5.46 -6.27 0.11
N VAL A 12 4.20 -6.10 0.50
CA VAL A 12 3.75 -6.30 1.88
C VAL A 12 3.33 -7.74 2.15
N ILE A 13 2.72 -8.40 1.17
CA ILE A 13 2.20 -9.76 1.31
C ILE A 13 3.24 -10.77 0.86
N ASP A 14 3.79 -10.57 -0.34
CA ASP A 14 4.74 -11.53 -0.93
C ASP A 14 6.21 -11.26 -0.54
N GLY A 15 6.50 -10.08 0.03
CA GLY A 15 7.82 -9.75 0.59
C GLY A 15 8.89 -9.34 -0.41
N TYR A 16 8.53 -9.06 -1.66
CA TYR A 16 9.49 -8.63 -2.69
C TYR A 16 10.03 -7.22 -2.43
N LYS A 17 11.29 -6.99 -2.78
CA LYS A 17 11.92 -5.66 -2.75
C LYS A 17 11.52 -4.82 -3.96
N HIS A 18 11.68 -3.51 -3.85
CA HIS A 18 11.34 -2.58 -4.93
C HIS A 18 12.10 -2.85 -6.24
N ASP A 19 13.36 -3.31 -6.17
CA ASP A 19 14.16 -3.65 -7.35
C ASP A 19 13.60 -4.87 -8.07
N GLU A 20 13.16 -5.89 -7.32
CA GLU A 20 12.54 -7.11 -7.86
C GLU A 20 11.18 -6.80 -8.49
N ILE A 21 10.35 -6.00 -7.81
CA ILE A 21 9.06 -5.54 -8.34
C ILE A 21 9.26 -4.70 -9.61
N SER A 22 10.24 -3.80 -9.60
CA SER A 22 10.60 -2.96 -10.76
C SER A 22 10.90 -3.82 -11.99
N ALA A 23 11.71 -4.87 -11.81
CA ALA A 23 12.02 -5.82 -12.87
C ALA A 23 10.81 -6.67 -13.31
N MET A 24 9.99 -7.15 -12.36
CA MET A 24 8.86 -8.03 -12.65
C MET A 24 7.75 -7.39 -13.49
N ILE A 25 7.40 -6.13 -13.23
CA ILE A 25 6.26 -5.46 -13.88
C ILE A 25 6.67 -4.28 -14.77
N GLY A 26 7.97 -4.10 -15.03
CA GLY A 26 8.48 -3.13 -16.00
C GLY A 26 8.28 -1.66 -15.59
N ILE A 27 8.46 -1.34 -14.30
CA ILE A 27 8.35 0.04 -13.78
C ILE A 27 9.68 0.47 -13.19
N THR A 28 9.86 1.75 -12.89
CA THR A 28 11.04 2.22 -12.15
C THR A 28 10.92 1.90 -10.65
N VAL A 29 12.05 1.73 -9.97
CA VAL A 29 12.12 1.57 -8.50
C VAL A 29 11.45 2.76 -7.79
N SER A 30 11.65 3.98 -8.30
CA SER A 30 11.01 5.19 -7.79
C SER A 30 9.48 5.13 -7.92
N ALA A 31 8.96 4.63 -9.04
CA ALA A 31 7.53 4.39 -9.20
C ALA A 31 7.01 3.32 -8.23
N SER A 32 7.76 2.23 -8.02
CA SER A 32 7.41 1.20 -7.02
C SER A 32 7.28 1.80 -5.61
N LYS A 33 8.25 2.62 -5.18
CA LYS A 33 8.20 3.32 -3.89
C LYS A 33 7.00 4.26 -3.76
N TRP A 34 6.77 5.10 -4.78
CA TRP A 34 5.65 6.04 -4.77
C TRP A 34 4.30 5.30 -4.75
N ARG A 35 4.16 4.23 -5.53
CA ARG A 35 2.94 3.41 -5.57
C ARG A 35 2.66 2.76 -4.23
N LEU A 36 3.69 2.22 -3.56
CA LEU A 36 3.54 1.67 -2.21
C LEU A 36 3.07 2.74 -1.20
N ALA A 37 3.70 3.92 -1.23
CA ALA A 37 3.31 5.03 -0.36
C ALA A 37 1.86 5.46 -0.60
N LYS A 38 1.45 5.62 -1.86
CA LYS A 38 0.08 6.00 -2.20
C LYS A 38 -0.93 4.91 -1.84
N ALA A 39 -0.59 3.64 -2.01
CA ALA A 39 -1.44 2.52 -1.59
C ALA A 39 -1.68 2.53 -0.07
N ARG A 40 -0.65 2.81 0.74
CA ARG A 40 -0.77 2.93 2.20
C ARG A 40 -1.65 4.10 2.62
N GLU A 41 -1.49 5.26 1.97
CA GLU A 41 -2.32 6.44 2.22
C GLU A 41 -3.80 6.15 1.95
N LEU A 42 -4.11 5.53 0.80
CA LEU A 42 -5.48 5.14 0.45
C LEU A 42 -6.06 4.13 1.45
N LEU A 43 -5.26 3.15 1.88
CA LEU A 43 -5.69 2.18 2.88
C LEU A 43 -5.96 2.84 4.24
N GLN A 44 -5.08 3.76 4.66
CA GLN A 44 -5.27 4.50 5.91
C GLN A 44 -6.57 5.32 5.88
N VAL A 45 -6.84 6.05 4.80
CA VAL A 45 -8.09 6.80 4.64
C VAL A 45 -9.31 5.88 4.65
N ALA A 46 -9.22 4.71 4.00
CA ALA A 46 -10.31 3.72 4.00
C ALA A 46 -10.57 3.12 5.39
N LEU A 47 -9.53 3.00 6.23
CA LEU A 47 -9.65 2.46 7.58
C LEU A 47 -9.98 3.52 8.65
N GLU A 48 -9.79 4.80 8.35
CA GLU A 48 -10.03 5.92 9.28
C GLU A 48 -11.41 5.87 9.97
N PRO A 49 -12.54 5.59 9.27
CA PRO A 49 -13.84 5.48 9.92
C PRO A 49 -13.90 4.36 10.98
N TYR A 50 -13.19 3.26 10.76
CA TYR A 50 -13.15 2.14 11.69
C TYR A 50 -12.32 2.49 12.92
N TYR A 51 -11.18 3.15 12.75
CA TYR A 51 -10.35 3.60 13.88
C TYR A 51 -11.05 4.67 14.73
N ASN A 52 -11.76 5.60 14.10
CA ASN A 52 -12.47 6.67 14.81
C ASN A 52 -13.70 6.15 15.56
N ASN A 53 -14.45 5.19 15.00
CA ASN A 53 -15.58 4.57 15.69
C ASN A 53 -15.17 3.75 16.92
N ASN A 54 -13.98 3.14 16.92
CA ASN A 54 -13.49 2.38 18.08
C ASN A 54 -13.02 3.28 19.26
N LYS A 55 -12.71 4.56 19.03
CA LYS A 55 -12.39 5.50 20.13
C LYS A 55 -13.62 5.95 20.92
N GLY A 56 -14.83 5.77 20.39
CA GLY A 56 -16.09 6.13 21.05
C GLY A 56 -16.69 5.03 21.94
N GLN A 57 -16.11 3.83 21.98
CA GLN A 57 -16.64 2.67 22.72
C GLN A 57 -15.85 2.34 24.00
N SER A 58 -14.85 3.16 24.35
CA SER A 58 -14.03 2.99 25.56
C SER A 58 -14.18 4.13 26.57
N ALA A 59 -15.33 4.83 26.56
CA ALA A 59 -15.66 5.87 27.54
C ALA A 59 -16.86 5.44 28.39
#